data_AF-A0A819HLR3-F1
#
_entry.id   AF-A0A819HLR3-F1
#
_cell.length_a   1.000
_cell.length_b   1.000
_cell.length_c   1.000
_cell.angle_alpha   90.00
_cell.angle_beta   90.00
_cell.angle_gamma   90.00
#
_symmetry.space_group_name_H-M   'P 1'
#
loop_
_entity.id
_entity.type
_entity.pdbx_description
1 polymer ?
#
loop_
_entity_poly.entity_id
_entity_poly.type
_entity_poly.pdbx_seq_one_letter_code
_entity_poly.pdbx_strand_id
1 'polypeptide(L)'
;MIKTSSSILILSLLIYIFIEHTNRRAHELLQEIEYRGNRLIDETEKRIRQLINDTLFNINNQTTEQINSVIEQGRKHIPLQNPYGATTCTEWFGCHKGYCWSGCAGAFPSITGPEWCYTRKSYEKITCLEDKDCSGCWRCASSCSV
;
A
#
# COMPACT_ATOMS: atom_id res chain seq x y z
N MET A 1 52.35 27.17 -75.92
CA MET A 1 50.96 27.34 -75.43
C MET A 1 50.45 26.10 -74.65
N ILE A 2 51.23 25.51 -73.72
CA ILE A 2 50.81 24.29 -72.97
C ILE A 2 51.18 24.42 -71.48
N LYS A 3 50.77 25.49 -70.80
CA LYS A 3 51.03 25.69 -69.35
C LYS A 3 49.76 25.70 -68.49
N THR A 4 48.58 25.69 -69.09
CA THR A 4 47.31 25.82 -68.38
C THR A 4 46.76 24.50 -67.83
N SER A 5 47.05 23.37 -68.48
CA SER A 5 46.49 22.06 -68.10
C SER A 5 46.98 21.54 -66.74
N SER A 6 48.25 21.75 -66.40
CA SER A 6 48.80 21.28 -65.12
C SER A 6 48.23 22.04 -63.92
N SER A 7 47.96 23.35 -64.08
CA SER A 7 47.40 24.18 -63.01
C SER A 7 45.96 23.80 -62.67
N ILE A 8 45.17 23.37 -63.65
CA ILE A 8 43.79 22.92 -63.45
C ILE A 8 43.76 21.62 -62.63
N LEU A 9 44.62 20.65 -62.96
CA LEU A 9 44.70 19.39 -62.24
C LEU A 9 45.10 19.57 -60.77
N ILE A 10 46.06 20.47 -60.50
CA ILE A 10 46.48 20.79 -59.13
C ILE A 10 45.32 21.42 -58.34
N LEU A 11 44.58 22.35 -58.93
CA LEU A 11 43.40 22.97 -58.30
C LEU A 11 42.32 21.94 -57.98
N SER A 12 42.00 21.05 -58.92
CA SER A 12 41.02 19.97 -58.68
C SER A 12 41.44 19.05 -57.54
N LEU A 13 42.73 18.70 -57.45
CA LEU A 13 43.26 17.84 -56.39
C LEU A 13 43.20 18.52 -55.02
N LEU A 14 43.54 19.81 -54.95
CA LEU A 14 43.43 20.60 -53.71
C LEU A 14 41.98 20.73 -53.24
N ILE A 15 41.04 20.95 -54.16
CA ILE A 15 39.60 20.98 -53.85
C ILE A 15 39.14 19.64 -53.30
N TYR A 16 39.54 18.53 -53.92
CA TYR A 16 39.19 17.19 -53.45
C TYR A 16 39.71 16.92 -52.03
N ILE A 17 40.99 17.20 -51.77
CA ILE A 17 41.60 17.04 -50.44
C ILE A 17 40.88 17.91 -49.40
N PHE A 18 40.55 19.16 -49.76
CA PHE A 18 39.82 20.05 -48.87
C PHE A 18 38.43 19.50 -48.52
N ILE A 19 37.67 19.04 -49.52
CA ILE A 19 36.34 18.43 -49.32
C ILE A 19 36.46 17.19 -48.42
N GLU A 20 37.41 16.29 -48.71
CA GLU A 20 37.60 15.07 -47.94
C GLU A 20 38.00 15.36 -46.49
N HIS A 21 38.86 16.36 -46.28
CA HIS A 21 39.23 16.81 -44.94
C HIS A 21 38.04 17.41 -44.18
N THR A 22 37.23 18.25 -44.83
CA THR A 22 36.02 18.81 -44.21
C THR A 22 34.99 17.73 -43.87
N ASN A 23 34.79 16.74 -44.76
CA ASN A 23 33.87 15.63 -44.51
C ASN A 23 34.33 14.75 -43.35
N ARG A 24 35.63 14.45 -43.25
CA ARG A 24 36.18 13.69 -42.12
C ARG A 24 35.92 14.41 -40.80
N ARG A 25 36.21 15.72 -40.75
CA ARG A 25 36.01 16.52 -39.54
C ARG A 25 34.55 16.68 -39.16
N ALA A 26 33.66 16.79 -40.16
CA ALA A 26 32.22 16.80 -39.93
C ALA A 26 31.75 15.46 -39.32
N HIS A 27 32.30 14.34 -39.78
CA HIS A 27 31.91 13.03 -39.27
C HIS A 27 32.36 12.79 -37.82
N GLU A 28 33.56 13.22 -37.46
CA GLU A 28 34.08 13.19 -36.08
C GLU A 28 33.19 14.01 -35.13
N LEU A 29 32.78 15.22 -35.55
CA LEU A 29 31.89 16.07 -34.76
C LEU A 29 30.50 15.45 -34.58
N LEU A 30 29.96 14.81 -35.62
CA LEU A 30 28.67 14.12 -35.53
C LEU A 30 28.72 12.96 -34.53
N GLN A 31 29.80 12.16 -34.55
CA GLN A 31 29.98 11.08 -33.58
C GLN A 31 30.10 11.60 -32.15
N GLU A 32 30.80 12.72 -31.94
CA GLU A 32 30.91 13.32 -30.61
C GLU A 32 29.56 13.84 -30.11
N ILE A 33 28.77 14.48 -30.98
CA ILE A 33 27.42 14.95 -30.65
C ILE A 33 26.51 13.77 -30.28
N GLU A 34 26.54 12.70 -31.08
CA GLU A 34 25.74 11.49 -30.84
C GLU A 34 26.14 10.82 -29.51
N TYR A 35 27.44 10.67 -29.26
CA TYR A 35 27.93 10.11 -28.00
C TYR A 35 27.51 10.94 -26.78
N ARG A 36 27.66 12.26 -26.84
CA ARG A 36 27.23 13.17 -25.77
C ARG A 36 25.71 13.12 -25.58
N GLY A 37 24.94 13.06 -26.67
CA GLY A 37 23.48 12.93 -26.65
C GLY A 37 23.03 11.65 -25.96
N ASN A 38 23.59 10.51 -26.36
CA ASN A 38 23.25 9.21 -25.78
C ASN A 38 23.60 9.13 -24.30
N ARG A 39 24.74 9.70 -23.89
CA ARG A 39 25.12 9.78 -22.47
C ARG A 39 24.12 10.60 -21.65
N LEU A 40 23.68 11.75 -22.16
CA LEU A 40 22.68 12.59 -21.49
C LEU A 40 21.34 11.86 -21.36
N ILE A 41 20.93 11.12 -22.39
CA ILE A 41 19.71 10.31 -22.36
C ILE A 41 19.82 9.23 -21.27
N ASP A 42 20.91 8.48 -21.20
CA ASP A 42 21.13 7.44 -20.18
C ASP A 42 21.15 8.02 -18.75
N GLU A 43 21.85 9.14 -18.53
CA GLU A 43 21.87 9.82 -17.23
C GLU A 43 20.48 10.34 -16.83
N THR A 44 19.70 10.82 -17.80
CA THR A 44 18.33 11.29 -17.55
C THR A 44 17.39 10.13 -17.24
N GLU A 45 17.51 9.02 -17.98
CA GLU A 45 16.71 7.81 -17.74
C GLU A 45 16.94 7.25 -16.33
N LYS A 46 18.21 7.19 -15.89
CA LYS A 46 18.56 6.75 -14.53
C LYS A 46 17.92 7.63 -13.46
N ARG A 47 17.99 8.96 -13.61
CA ARG A 47 17.36 9.91 -12.67
C ARG A 47 15.84 9.76 -12.64
N ILE A 48 15.20 9.60 -13.80
CA ILE A 48 13.75 9.39 -13.89
C ILE A 48 13.36 8.08 -13.18
N ARG A 49 14.07 6.98 -13.43
CA ARG A 49 13.80 5.69 -12.77
C ARG A 49 13.92 5.80 -11.25
N GLN A 50 14.92 6.52 -10.76
CA GLN A 50 15.11 6.73 -9.32
C GLN A 50 13.96 7.54 -8.72
N LEU A 51 13.56 8.66 -9.35
CA LEU A 51 12.42 9.46 -8.91
C LEU A 51 11.10 8.67 -8.90
N ILE A 52 10.87 7.83 -9.91
CA ILE A 52 9.69 6.97 -9.96
C ILE A 52 9.67 5.99 -8.78
N ASN A 53 10.79 5.32 -8.50
CA ASN A 53 10.88 4.37 -7.39
C ASN A 53 10.68 5.04 -6.03
N ASP A 54 11.30 6.20 -5.81
CA ASP A 54 11.16 6.95 -4.56
C ASP A 54 9.71 7.43 -4.36
N THR A 55 9.06 7.88 -5.44
CA THR A 55 7.66 8.33 -5.40
C THR A 55 6.70 7.17 -5.13
N LEU A 56 6.89 6.02 -5.80
CA LEU A 56 6.07 4.83 -5.59
C LEU A 56 6.20 4.30 -4.16
N PHE A 57 7.41 4.29 -3.61
CA PHE A 57 7.66 3.89 -2.22
C PHE A 57 6.92 4.80 -1.23
N ASN A 58 7.01 6.12 -1.42
CA ASN A 58 6.31 7.08 -0.56
C ASN A 58 4.79 6.95 -0.64
N ILE A 59 4.23 6.80 -1.85
CA ILE A 59 2.79 6.61 -2.03
C ILE A 59 2.32 5.34 -1.30
N ASN A 60 3.05 4.22 -1.45
CA ASN A 60 2.65 2.94 -0.85
C ASN A 60 2.68 2.97 0.69
N ASN A 61 3.67 3.66 1.28
CA ASN A 61 3.72 3.81 2.73
C ASN A 61 2.60 4.71 3.24
N GLN A 62 2.36 5.84 2.57
CA GLN A 62 1.31 6.79 2.97
C GLN A 62 -0.09 6.19 2.85
N THR A 63 -0.38 5.41 1.80
CA THR A 63 -1.67 4.71 1.66
C THR A 63 -1.84 3.64 2.73
N THR A 64 -0.79 2.90 3.08
CA THR A 64 -0.84 1.90 4.15
C THR A 64 -1.16 2.52 5.50
N GLU A 65 -0.51 3.64 5.84
CA GLU A 65 -0.79 4.37 7.09
C GLU A 65 -2.22 4.93 7.13
N GLN A 66 -2.68 5.51 6.03
CA GLN A 66 -4.05 6.02 5.93
C GLN A 66 -5.08 4.91 6.06
N ILE A 67 -4.91 3.78 5.37
CA ILE A 67 -5.82 2.63 5.46
C ILE A 67 -5.87 2.09 6.89
N ASN A 68 -4.72 1.92 7.54
CA ASN A 68 -4.66 1.44 8.92
C ASN A 68 -5.36 2.40 9.89
N SER A 69 -5.19 3.71 9.70
CA SER A 69 -5.88 4.70 10.51
C SER A 69 -7.41 4.64 10.36
N VAL A 70 -7.91 4.42 9.13
CA VAL A 70 -9.34 4.29 8.84
C VAL A 70 -9.89 2.97 9.39
N ILE A 71 -9.14 1.86 9.28
CA ILE A 71 -9.53 0.56 9.85
C ILE A 71 -9.65 0.66 11.38
N GLU A 72 -8.68 1.28 12.06
CA GLU A 72 -8.72 1.47 13.51
C GLU A 72 -9.88 2.38 13.94
N GLN A 73 -10.17 3.45 13.19
CA GLN A 73 -11.32 4.30 13.45
C GLN A 73 -12.66 3.57 13.23
N GLY A 74 -12.76 2.76 12.18
CA GLY A 74 -13.90 1.90 11.89
C GLY A 74 -14.11 0.84 12.98
N ARG A 75 -13.04 0.24 13.49
CA ARG A 75 -13.12 -0.74 14.58
C ARG A 75 -13.65 -0.14 15.89
N LYS A 76 -13.46 1.16 16.13
CA LYS A 76 -14.01 1.89 17.29
C LYS A 76 -15.45 2.36 17.11
N HIS A 77 -15.93 2.51 15.87
CA HIS A 77 -17.24 3.10 15.54
C HIS A 77 -18.22 2.15 14.85
N ILE A 78 -17.82 0.92 14.56
CA ILE A 78 -18.77 -0.17 14.40
C ILE A 78 -19.13 -0.54 15.84
N PRO A 79 -20.26 -0.06 16.43
CA PRO A 79 -20.86 -0.84 17.51
C PRO A 79 -20.95 -2.23 16.90
N LEU A 80 -20.38 -3.25 17.55
CA LEU A 80 -20.63 -4.64 17.18
C LEU A 80 -22.13 -4.70 16.93
N GLN A 81 -22.54 -4.69 15.66
CA GLN A 81 -23.93 -4.58 15.31
C GLN A 81 -24.45 -5.89 15.80
N ASN A 82 -25.01 -5.86 16.99
CA ASN A 82 -25.59 -6.99 17.61
C ASN A 82 -26.70 -7.37 16.63
N PRO A 83 -26.59 -8.51 15.91
CA PRO A 83 -27.65 -8.92 15.00
C PRO A 83 -28.96 -9.20 15.76
N TYR A 84 -28.96 -9.05 17.09
CA TYR A 84 -30.08 -9.23 17.99
C TYR A 84 -30.54 -7.97 18.73
N GLY A 85 -30.11 -6.75 18.35
CA GLY A 85 -30.77 -5.51 18.79
C GLY A 85 -30.78 -5.28 20.31
N ALA A 86 -29.65 -5.44 20.99
CA ALA A 86 -29.51 -4.93 22.37
C ALA A 86 -29.18 -3.44 22.35
N THR A 87 -30.06 -2.62 22.93
CA THR A 87 -29.85 -1.19 23.14
C THR A 87 -28.85 -0.89 24.27
N THR A 88 -28.46 -1.90 25.06
CA THR A 88 -27.49 -1.79 26.15
C THR A 88 -26.64 -3.06 26.27
N CYS A 89 -25.33 -2.91 26.49
CA CYS A 89 -24.41 -4.02 26.80
C CYS A 89 -24.42 -4.25 28.31
N THR A 90 -24.33 -5.51 28.76
CA THR A 90 -24.23 -5.84 30.18
C THR A 90 -22.79 -5.65 30.66
N GLU A 91 -22.63 -5.18 31.90
CA GLU A 91 -21.32 -5.15 32.58
C GLU A 91 -20.94 -6.54 33.13
N TRP A 92 -21.89 -7.48 33.15
CA TRP A 92 -21.75 -8.81 33.71
C TRP A 92 -21.49 -9.76 32.56
N PHE A 93 -20.24 -9.90 32.16
CA PHE A 93 -19.82 -10.82 31.10
C PHE A 93 -18.41 -11.31 31.38
N GLY A 94 -18.06 -12.47 30.84
CA GLY A 94 -16.74 -13.04 31.08
C GLY A 94 -16.58 -14.43 30.51
N CYS A 95 -15.36 -14.94 30.64
CA CYS A 95 -14.98 -16.25 30.21
C CYS A 95 -15.17 -17.25 31.35
N HIS A 96 -16.19 -18.10 31.24
CA HIS A 96 -16.45 -19.15 32.22
C HIS A 96 -16.46 -20.51 31.56
N LYS A 97 -15.68 -21.44 32.11
CA LYS A 97 -15.58 -22.83 31.64
C LYS A 97 -15.18 -22.94 30.15
N GLY A 98 -14.35 -22.00 29.67
CA GLY A 98 -13.85 -21.95 28.30
C GLY A 98 -14.84 -21.40 27.27
N TYR A 99 -15.96 -20.81 27.71
CA TYR A 99 -16.95 -20.17 26.85
C TYR A 99 -17.30 -18.78 27.37
N CYS A 100 -17.80 -17.92 26.49
CA CYS A 100 -18.24 -16.60 26.88
C CYS A 100 -19.66 -16.64 27.46
N TRP A 101 -19.83 -16.06 28.64
CA TRP A 101 -21.11 -15.94 29.33
C TRP A 101 -21.49 -14.47 29.48
N SER A 102 -22.79 -14.27 29.64
CA SER A 102 -23.41 -12.97 29.83
C SER A 102 -24.39 -13.07 30.99
N GLY A 103 -24.51 -12.02 31.77
CA GLY A 103 -25.45 -11.89 32.86
C GLY A 103 -26.83 -11.55 32.31
N CYS A 104 -27.85 -12.16 32.87
CA CYS A 104 -29.21 -11.98 32.41
C CYS A 104 -29.80 -10.65 32.89
N ALA A 105 -30.21 -9.80 31.95
CA ALA A 105 -30.81 -8.49 32.21
C ALA A 105 -32.17 -8.53 32.96
N GLY A 106 -32.73 -9.71 33.21
CA GLY A 106 -33.98 -9.91 33.94
C GLY A 106 -33.85 -10.03 35.45
N ALA A 107 -32.62 -10.08 35.99
CA ALA A 107 -32.42 -10.17 37.42
C ALA A 107 -32.57 -8.78 38.06
N PHE A 108 -33.78 -8.44 38.50
CA PHE A 108 -33.86 -7.94 39.88
C PHE A 108 -32.96 -8.84 40.71
N PRO A 109 -32.05 -8.33 41.55
CA PRO A 109 -31.13 -9.17 42.31
C PRO A 109 -31.96 -10.16 43.12
N SER A 110 -32.17 -11.34 42.54
CA SER A 110 -32.82 -12.46 43.16
C SER A 110 -31.89 -12.86 44.28
N ILE A 111 -32.47 -13.19 45.42
CA ILE A 111 -31.80 -13.55 46.67
C ILE A 111 -30.73 -14.66 46.49
N THR A 112 -30.72 -15.31 45.32
CA THR A 112 -29.85 -16.41 44.89
C THR A 112 -28.63 -16.01 44.03
N GLY A 113 -28.45 -14.73 43.67
CA GLY A 113 -27.30 -14.25 42.89
C GLY A 113 -27.60 -13.98 41.41
N PRO A 114 -26.60 -13.50 40.64
CA PRO A 114 -26.76 -13.21 39.21
C PRO A 114 -26.96 -14.47 38.39
N GLU A 115 -28.02 -14.51 37.59
CA GLU A 115 -28.21 -15.60 36.64
C GLU A 115 -27.33 -15.38 35.42
N TRP A 116 -26.67 -16.45 34.98
CA TRP A 116 -25.77 -16.44 33.83
C TRP A 116 -26.31 -17.30 32.69
N CYS A 117 -25.87 -16.98 31.49
CA CYS A 117 -26.19 -17.73 30.28
C CYS A 117 -24.95 -17.78 29.38
N TYR A 118 -24.81 -18.83 28.58
CA TYR A 118 -23.77 -18.84 27.56
C TYR A 118 -24.18 -17.92 26.39
N THR A 119 -23.19 -17.34 25.74
CA THR A 119 -23.35 -16.57 24.51
C THR A 119 -23.16 -17.48 23.29
N ARG A 120 -23.89 -17.24 22.21
CA ARG A 120 -23.69 -17.91 20.93
C ARG A 120 -23.56 -16.89 19.81
N LYS A 121 -22.77 -17.25 18.80
CA LYS A 121 -22.77 -16.60 17.50
C LYS A 121 -23.48 -17.53 16.54
N SER A 122 -24.66 -17.12 16.05
CA SER A 122 -25.55 -17.97 15.26
C SER A 122 -25.98 -19.24 16.02
N TYR A 123 -25.28 -20.37 15.82
CA TYR A 123 -25.61 -21.67 16.43
C TYR A 123 -24.51 -22.21 17.34
N GLU A 124 -23.32 -21.60 17.33
CA GLU A 124 -22.12 -22.10 18.02
C GLU A 124 -21.85 -21.35 19.31
N LYS A 125 -21.40 -22.08 20.34
CA LYS A 125 -20.92 -21.48 21.59
C LYS A 125 -19.60 -20.77 21.32
N ILE A 126 -19.46 -19.56 21.84
CA ILE A 126 -18.24 -18.77 21.67
C ILE A 126 -17.23 -19.22 22.72
N THR A 127 -16.09 -19.74 22.29
CA THR A 127 -14.99 -20.14 23.17
C THR A 127 -14.13 -18.94 23.57
N CYS A 128 -13.49 -19.00 24.74
CA CYS A 128 -12.59 -17.97 25.24
C CYS A 128 -11.49 -18.57 26.12
N LEU A 129 -10.41 -17.80 26.31
CA LEU A 129 -9.35 -18.09 27.26
C LEU A 129 -9.38 -17.10 28.44
N GLU A 130 -9.83 -15.87 28.21
CA GLU A 130 -9.87 -14.79 29.18
C GLU A 130 -11.09 -13.88 28.96
N ASP A 131 -11.50 -13.12 29.99
CA ASP A 131 -12.73 -12.32 29.96
C ASP A 131 -12.77 -11.31 28.82
N LYS A 132 -11.60 -10.79 28.42
CA LYS A 132 -11.48 -9.80 27.33
C LYS A 132 -11.75 -10.39 25.94
N ASP A 133 -11.79 -11.72 25.80
CA ASP A 133 -12.21 -12.38 24.56
C ASP A 133 -13.73 -12.31 24.35
N CYS A 134 -14.46 -11.98 25.42
CA CYS A 134 -15.91 -11.90 25.45
C CYS A 134 -16.41 -10.46 25.30
N SER A 135 -17.63 -10.29 24.78
CA SER A 135 -18.28 -8.99 24.68
C SER A 135 -19.52 -8.92 25.56
N GLY A 136 -19.59 -7.90 26.43
CA GLY A 136 -20.81 -7.57 27.17
C GLY A 136 -22.01 -7.22 26.30
N CYS A 137 -21.82 -7.02 25.00
CA CYS A 137 -22.91 -6.77 24.07
C CYS A 137 -23.52 -8.06 23.51
N TRP A 138 -22.94 -9.23 23.81
CA TRP A 138 -23.51 -10.52 23.42
C TRP A 138 -24.65 -10.91 24.36
N ARG A 139 -25.77 -11.31 23.76
CA ARG A 139 -26.96 -11.76 24.49
C ARG A 139 -26.87 -13.23 24.87
N CYS A 140 -27.65 -13.58 25.90
CA CYS A 140 -27.95 -14.95 26.24
C CYS A 140 -28.50 -15.73 25.06
N ALA A 141 -27.90 -16.88 24.79
CA ALA A 141 -28.37 -17.81 23.77
C ALA A 141 -29.15 -19.00 24.38
N SER A 142 -29.54 -18.90 25.65
CA SER A 142 -30.42 -19.83 26.37
C SER A 142 -31.15 -19.13 27.49
N SER A 143 -32.07 -19.88 28.13
CA SER A 143 -32.54 -19.56 29.46
C SER A 143 -31.38 -19.34 30.43
N CYS A 144 -31.62 -18.41 31.34
CA CYS A 144 -30.74 -18.07 32.43
C CYS A 144 -30.74 -19.20 33.48
N SER A 145 -29.58 -19.48 34.03
CA SER A 145 -29.42 -20.43 35.12
C SER A 145 -28.53 -19.83 36.20
N VAL A 146 -28.83 -20.14 37.45
CA VAL A 146 -27.98 -19.83 38.61
C VAL A 146 -26.69 -20.64 38.56
#